data_AF-A0A5S4STD9-F1
#
_entry.id   AF-A0A5S4STD9-F1
#
_cell.length_a   1.000
_cell.length_b   1.000
_cell.length_c   1.000
_cell.angle_alpha   90.00
_cell.angle_beta   90.00
_cell.angle_gamma   90.00
#
_symmetry.space_group_name_H-M   'P 1'
#
loop_
_entity.id
_entity.type
_entity.pdbx_description
1 polymer ?
#
loop_
_entity_poly.entity_id
_entity_poly.type
_entity_poly.pdbx_seq_one_letter_code
_entity_poly.pdbx_strand_id
1 'polypeptide(L)'
;MRSLLTFALALFVFYTGLNLAARLQVHEQAKLIDKSGQVFEGRMSRDILTGDYRIDSPSSVGEVRIIPKEQIGGLVYVESDGLPWQSSVTMYGTIVLMLLLFGYDIFRSMRKSERPTARA
;
A
#
# COMPACT_ATOMS: atom_id res chain seq x y z
N MET A 1 16.43 13.68 21.63
CA MET A 1 15.24 12.92 22.09
C MET A 1 13.98 13.20 21.28
N ARG A 2 13.57 14.45 21.01
CA ARG A 2 12.33 14.70 20.25
C ARG A 2 12.40 14.39 18.73
N SER A 3 13.51 14.64 18.04
CA SER A 3 13.63 14.22 16.62
C SER A 3 13.63 12.69 16.46
N LEU A 4 14.14 11.95 17.45
CA LEU A 4 14.02 10.50 17.52
C LEU A 4 12.55 10.07 17.62
N LEU A 5 11.73 10.84 18.33
CA LEU A 5 10.31 10.57 18.51
C LEU A 5 9.51 10.89 17.24
N THR A 6 9.83 11.98 16.55
CA THR A 6 9.30 12.29 15.21
C THR A 6 9.68 11.21 14.20
N PHE A 7 10.93 10.73 14.24
CA PHE A 7 11.41 9.66 13.37
C PHE A 7 10.70 8.32 13.66
N ALA A 8 10.56 7.95 14.94
CA ALA A 8 9.81 6.76 15.35
C ALA A 8 8.32 6.85 14.94
N LEU A 9 7.71 8.02 15.07
CA LEU A 9 6.34 8.27 14.62
C LEU A 9 6.21 8.14 13.09
N ALA A 10 7.16 8.69 12.32
CA ALA A 10 7.16 8.57 10.87
C ALA A 10 7.34 7.10 10.43
N LEU A 11 8.20 6.34 11.10
CA LEU A 11 8.35 4.89 10.88
C LEU A 11 7.05 4.13 11.17
N PHE A 12 6.39 4.44 12.28
CA PHE A 12 5.11 3.84 12.63
C PHE A 12 4.01 4.14 11.60
N VAL A 13 3.89 5.40 11.19
CA VAL A 13 2.95 5.84 10.15
C VAL A 13 3.23 5.14 8.83
N PHE A 14 4.49 5.09 8.41
CA PHE A 14 4.90 4.40 7.19
C PHE A 14 4.52 2.92 7.22
N TYR A 15 4.88 2.22 8.30
CA TYR A 15 4.60 0.79 8.44
C TYR A 15 3.10 0.51 8.41
N THR A 16 2.31 1.32 9.12
CA THR A 16 0.85 1.17 9.18
C THR A 16 0.20 1.46 7.83
N GLY A 17 0.59 2.55 7.17
CA GLY A 17 0.07 2.93 5.86
C GLY A 17 0.42 1.92 4.78
N LEU A 18 1.64 1.37 4.80
CA LEU A 18 2.08 0.33 3.87
C LEU A 18 1.31 -0.98 4.08
N ASN A 19 1.09 -1.40 5.34
CA ASN A 19 0.27 -2.58 5.64
C ASN A 19 -1.19 -2.39 5.21
N LEU A 20 -1.76 -1.20 5.43
CA LEU A 20 -3.12 -0.90 5.03
C LEU A 20 -3.28 -0.89 3.51
N ALA A 21 -2.37 -0.24 2.79
CA ALA A 21 -2.35 -0.22 1.33
C ALA A 21 -2.24 -1.65 0.76
N ALA A 22 -1.32 -2.47 1.27
CA ALA A 22 -1.16 -3.86 0.86
C ALA A 22 -2.43 -4.71 1.09
N ARG A 23 -3.14 -4.49 2.20
CA ARG A 23 -4.41 -5.18 2.46
C ARG A 23 -5.54 -4.73 1.54
N LEU A 24 -5.57 -3.45 1.18
CA LEU A 24 -6.59 -2.89 0.29
C LEU A 24 -6.44 -3.43 -1.15
N GLN A 25 -5.21 -3.65 -1.64
CA GLN A 25 -4.98 -4.29 -2.95
C GLN A 25 -5.64 -5.67 -3.06
N VAL A 26 -5.76 -6.39 -1.95
CA VAL A 26 -6.36 -7.74 -1.90
C VAL A 26 -7.90 -7.70 -1.96
N HIS A 27 -8.51 -6.55 -1.68
CA HIS A 27 -9.97 -6.41 -1.65
C HIS A 27 -10.56 -5.89 -2.96
N GLU A 28 -9.72 -5.40 -3.88
CA GLU A 28 -10.15 -4.82 -5.15
C GLU A 28 -10.34 -5.90 -6.22
N GLN A 29 -11.28 -5.67 -7.13
CA GLN A 29 -11.54 -6.60 -8.23
C GLN A 29 -10.41 -6.59 -9.26
N ALA A 30 -9.92 -7.77 -9.60
CA ALA A 30 -8.88 -7.96 -10.60
C ALA A 30 -9.25 -9.07 -11.60
N LYS A 31 -8.61 -9.02 -12.77
CA LYS A 31 -8.59 -10.01 -13.83
C LYS A 31 -7.20 -10.63 -13.89
N LEU A 32 -7.13 -11.94 -13.73
CA LEU A 32 -5.89 -12.70 -13.84
C LEU A 32 -5.95 -13.49 -15.13
N ILE A 33 -4.91 -13.33 -15.92
CA ILE A 33 -4.74 -14.00 -17.20
C ILE A 33 -3.70 -15.08 -16.98
N ASP A 34 -4.09 -16.34 -17.11
CA ASP A 34 -3.17 -17.48 -17.12
C ASP A 34 -2.38 -17.47 -18.45
N LYS A 35 -1.20 -18.10 -18.46
CA LYS A 35 -0.39 -18.35 -19.66
C LYS A 35 -1.15 -19.12 -20.75
N SER A 36 -2.19 -19.87 -20.38
CA SER A 36 -3.13 -20.49 -21.32
C SER A 36 -4.03 -19.50 -22.06
N GLY A 37 -4.06 -18.23 -21.63
CA GLY A 37 -4.97 -17.20 -22.12
C GLY A 37 -6.33 -17.19 -21.42
N GLN A 38 -6.56 -18.07 -20.44
CA GLN A 38 -7.80 -18.06 -19.67
C GLN A 38 -7.84 -16.86 -18.71
N VAL A 39 -8.98 -16.15 -18.71
CA VAL A 39 -9.20 -14.97 -17.86
C VAL A 39 -10.08 -15.36 -16.68
N PHE A 40 -9.64 -15.01 -15.48
CA PHE A 40 -10.34 -15.22 -14.23
C PHE A 40 -10.62 -13.86 -13.58
N GLU A 41 -11.89 -13.56 -13.36
CA GLU A 41 -12.31 -12.27 -12.77
C GLU A 41 -12.79 -12.51 -11.33
N GLY A 42 -12.32 -11.67 -10.41
CA GLY A 42 -12.77 -11.70 -9.02
C GLY A 42 -11.85 -10.99 -8.05
N ARG A 43 -12.10 -11.18 -6.76
CA ARG A 43 -11.23 -10.65 -5.71
C ARG A 43 -10.02 -11.54 -5.59
N MET A 44 -8.82 -10.94 -5.61
CA MET A 44 -7.57 -11.68 -5.63
C MET A 44 -6.81 -11.51 -4.33
N SER A 45 -6.45 -12.63 -3.73
CA SER A 45 -5.52 -12.67 -2.61
C SER A 45 -4.32 -13.50 -3.00
N ARG A 46 -3.12 -13.07 -2.58
CA ARG A 46 -1.89 -13.83 -2.79
C ARG A 46 -1.49 -14.49 -1.49
N ASP A 47 -1.25 -15.79 -1.52
CA ASP A 47 -0.64 -16.50 -0.41
C ASP A 47 0.81 -16.02 -0.22
N ILE A 48 1.18 -15.63 1.00
CA ILE A 48 2.50 -15.07 1.29
C ILE A 48 3.58 -16.17 1.30
N LEU A 49 3.22 -17.40 1.66
CA LEU A 49 4.15 -18.52 1.79
C LEU A 49 4.43 -19.17 0.45
N THR A 50 3.38 -19.51 -0.30
CA THR A 50 3.53 -20.18 -1.59
C THR A 50 3.70 -19.19 -2.74
N GLY A 51 3.10 -18.00 -2.60
CA GLY A 51 3.01 -16.99 -3.65
C GLY A 51 1.85 -17.21 -4.60
N ASP A 52 1.02 -18.23 -4.38
CA ASP A 52 -0.12 -18.59 -5.23
C ASP A 52 -1.25 -17.58 -5.13
N TYR A 53 -2.05 -17.48 -6.19
CA TYR A 53 -3.14 -16.53 -6.27
C TYR A 53 -4.45 -17.25 -6.05
N ARG A 54 -5.21 -16.75 -5.09
CA ARG A 54 -6.55 -17.20 -4.76
C ARG A 54 -7.56 -16.18 -5.27
N ILE A 55 -8.46 -16.65 -6.12
CA ILE A 55 -9.48 -15.84 -6.78
C ILE A 55 -10.84 -16.25 -6.22
N ASP A 56 -11.55 -15.28 -5.66
CA ASP A 56 -12.94 -15.42 -5.24
C ASP A 56 -13.85 -14.81 -6.30
N SER A 57 -14.59 -15.66 -7.02
CA SER A 57 -15.39 -15.21 -8.17
C SER A 57 -16.73 -14.62 -7.72
N PRO A 58 -17.10 -13.41 -8.16
CA PRO A 58 -18.39 -12.81 -7.82
C PRO A 58 -19.57 -13.55 -8.47
N SER A 59 -19.32 -14.28 -9.56
CA SER A 59 -20.32 -15.04 -10.33
C SER A 59 -20.74 -16.34 -9.66
N SER A 60 -19.88 -16.89 -8.81
CA SER A 60 -20.03 -18.21 -8.19
C SER A 60 -19.77 -18.07 -6.69
N VAL A 61 -20.81 -17.78 -5.91
CA VAL A 61 -20.68 -17.59 -4.45
C VAL A 61 -20.03 -18.84 -3.81
N GLY A 62 -18.80 -18.67 -3.31
CA GLY A 62 -18.03 -19.74 -2.65
C GLY A 62 -17.08 -20.53 -3.56
N GLU A 63 -17.02 -20.25 -4.87
CA GLU A 63 -16.06 -20.88 -5.77
C GLU A 63 -14.72 -20.15 -5.69
N VAL A 64 -13.82 -20.73 -4.91
CA VAL A 64 -12.46 -20.25 -4.75
C VAL A 64 -11.55 -21.02 -5.70
N ARG A 65 -10.92 -20.32 -6.63
CA ARG A 65 -9.90 -20.91 -7.51
C ARG A 65 -8.51 -20.53 -7.03
N ILE A 66 -7.61 -21.51 -7.00
CA ILE A 66 -6.21 -21.31 -6.67
C ILE A 66 -5.40 -21.49 -7.95
N ILE A 67 -4.65 -20.47 -8.33
CA ILE A 67 -3.79 -20.45 -9.52
C ILE A 67 -2.34 -20.35 -9.04
N PRO A 68 -1.50 -21.34 -9.36
CA PRO A 68 -0.07 -21.31 -9.06
C PRO A 68 0.60 -20.10 -9.70
N LYS A 69 1.53 -19.46 -8.99
CA LYS A 69 2.22 -18.26 -9.51
C LYS A 69 2.94 -18.50 -10.84
N GLU A 70 3.37 -19.74 -11.10
CA GLU A 70 4.06 -20.14 -12.33
C GLU A 70 3.16 -20.12 -13.56
N GLN A 71 1.85 -20.20 -13.36
CA GLN A 71 0.84 -20.21 -14.43
C GLN A 71 0.39 -18.78 -14.78
N ILE A 72 0.81 -17.77 -14.03
CA ILE A 72 0.33 -16.40 -14.27
C ILE A 72 1.01 -15.81 -15.49
N GLY A 73 0.19 -15.33 -16.43
CA GLY A 73 0.59 -14.54 -17.60
C GLY A 73 0.45 -13.04 -17.37
N GLY A 74 -0.53 -12.60 -16.58
CA GLY A 74 -0.73 -11.19 -16.26
C GLY A 74 -1.84 -10.93 -15.23
N LEU A 75 -1.82 -9.75 -14.62
CA LEU A 75 -2.82 -9.29 -13.65
C LEU A 75 -3.24 -7.86 -13.99
N VAL A 76 -4.55 -7.64 -14.11
CA VAL A 76 -5.16 -6.36 -14.51
C VAL A 76 -6.25 -6.01 -13.51
N TYR A 77 -6.16 -4.86 -12.83
CA TYR A 77 -7.20 -4.41 -11.91
C TYR A 77 -8.39 -3.84 -12.70
N VAL A 78 -9.61 -4.28 -12.37
CA VAL A 78 -10.83 -3.99 -13.15
C VAL A 78 -11.47 -2.67 -12.73
N GLU A 79 -11.37 -2.33 -11.45
CA GLU A 79 -12.24 -1.31 -10.85
C GLU A 79 -11.75 0.14 -11.03
N SER A 80 -10.62 0.38 -11.70
CA SER A 80 -10.12 1.75 -11.92
C SER A 80 -8.94 1.81 -12.91
N ASP A 81 -9.20 1.72 -14.22
CA ASP A 81 -8.22 1.95 -15.30
C ASP A 81 -6.86 1.22 -15.11
N GLY A 82 -6.87 0.05 -14.47
CA GLY A 82 -5.67 -0.76 -14.21
C GLY A 82 -4.87 -0.40 -12.93
N LEU A 83 -5.29 0.58 -12.14
CA LEU A 83 -4.64 0.95 -10.88
C LEU A 83 -5.50 0.60 -9.65
N PRO A 84 -4.93 0.03 -8.59
CA PRO A 84 -5.64 -0.25 -7.34
C PRO A 84 -5.92 1.06 -6.57
N TRP A 85 -7.07 1.71 -6.81
CA TRP A 85 -7.34 3.10 -6.38
C TRP A 85 -7.26 3.29 -4.85
N GLN A 86 -7.89 2.42 -4.06
CA GLN A 86 -7.93 2.56 -2.61
C GLN A 86 -6.54 2.36 -2.00
N SER A 87 -5.81 1.36 -2.50
CA SER A 87 -4.40 1.17 -2.12
C SER A 87 -3.54 2.38 -2.50
N SER A 88 -3.73 2.92 -3.70
CA SER A 88 -2.92 4.02 -4.23
C SER A 88 -3.15 5.29 -3.42
N VAL A 89 -4.40 5.66 -3.17
CA VAL A 89 -4.77 6.80 -2.33
C VAL A 89 -4.21 6.65 -0.91
N THR A 90 -4.29 5.46 -0.32
CA THR A 90 -3.74 5.19 1.02
C THR A 90 -2.23 5.38 1.07
N MET A 91 -1.51 4.89 0.06
CA MET A 91 -0.06 5.03 -0.03
C MET A 91 0.36 6.50 -0.24
N TYR A 92 -0.29 7.22 -1.16
CA TYR A 92 -0.03 8.64 -1.37
C TYR A 92 -0.36 9.48 -0.13
N GLY A 93 -1.49 9.22 0.53
CA GLY A 93 -1.86 9.88 1.78
C GLY A 93 -0.84 9.65 2.89
N THR A 94 -0.30 8.43 2.99
CA THR A 94 0.78 8.09 3.94
C THR A 94 2.05 8.90 3.66
N ILE A 95 2.46 9.00 2.38
CA ILE A 95 3.64 9.80 1.98
C ILE A 95 3.46 11.27 2.34
N VAL A 96 2.30 11.86 2.00
CA VAL A 96 2.00 13.26 2.32
C VAL A 96 2.06 13.50 3.84
N LEU A 97 1.48 12.60 4.63
CA LEU A 97 1.51 12.70 6.09
C LEU A 97 2.95 12.65 6.64
N MET A 98 3.80 11.78 6.08
CA MET A 98 5.22 11.73 6.45
C MET A 98 5.96 13.03 6.10
N LEU A 99 5.73 13.57 4.90
CA LEU A 99 6.33 14.85 4.49
C LEU A 99 5.90 16.00 5.40
N LEU A 100 4.64 16.02 5.86
CA LEU A 100 4.15 17.01 6.82
C LEU A 100 4.82 16.86 8.20
N LEU A 101 4.99 15.63 8.69
CA LEU A 101 5.66 15.36 9.97
C LEU A 101 7.13 15.81 9.93
N PHE A 102 7.86 15.44 8.87
CA PHE A 102 9.25 15.85 8.70
C PHE A 102 9.38 17.34 8.40
N GLY A 103 8.52 17.89 7.53
CA GLY A 103 8.51 19.31 7.20
C GLY A 103 8.24 20.20 8.41
N TYR A 104 7.31 19.80 9.28
CA TYR A 104 7.05 20.49 10.54
C TYR A 104 8.26 20.47 11.49
N ASP A 105 8.92 19.32 11.63
CA ASP A 105 10.11 19.20 12.50
C ASP A 105 11.28 20.03 11.97
N ILE A 106 11.53 20.01 10.66
CA ILE A 106 12.55 20.81 9.99
C ILE A 106 12.26 22.32 10.16
N PHE A 107 11.06 22.76 9.81
CA PHE A 107 10.64 24.17 9.93
C PHE A 107 10.80 24.69 11.37
N ARG A 108 10.38 23.87 12.33
CA ARG A 108 10.52 24.20 13.76
C ARG A 108 11.97 24.24 14.21
N SER A 109 12.80 23.31 13.73
CA SER A 109 14.24 23.27 14.02
C SER A 109 14.94 24.54 13.51
N MET A 110 14.66 24.94 12.27
CA MET A 110 15.15 26.18 11.68
C MET A 110 14.74 27.42 12.51
N ARG A 111 13.46 27.53 12.87
CA ARG A 111 12.94 28.65 13.68
C ARG A 111 13.55 28.72 15.09
N LYS A 112 14.02 27.60 15.64
CA LYS A 112 14.73 27.57 16.93
C LYS A 112 16.17 28.07 16.80
N SER A 113 16.81 27.83 15.65
CA SER A 113 18.16 28.30 15.33
C SER A 113 18.23 29.82 15.14
N GLU A 114 17.13 30.46 14.74
CA GLU A 114 17.05 31.92 14.53
C GLU A 114 16.87 32.73 15.82
N ARG A 115 16.60 32.10 16.98
CA ARG A 115 16.56 32.84 18.25
C ARG A 115 18.01 33.19 18.62
N PRO A 116 18.38 34.48 18.66
CA PRO A 116 19.72 34.85 19.08
C PRO A 116 19.92 34.32 20.50
N THR A 117 21.01 33.59 20.70
CA THR A 117 21.57 33.29 22.01
C THR A 117 21.96 34.60 22.69
N ALA A 118 20.96 35.33 23.17
CA ALA A 118 21.11 36.51 23.99
C ALA A 118 21.50 36.07 25.40
N ARG A 119 22.73 35.57 25.54
CA ARG A 119 23.49 35.50 26.80
C ARG A 119 24.97 35.52 26.47
N ALA A 120 25.52 36.73 26.40
CA ALA A 120 26.89 37.03 26.78
C ALA A 120 26.82 37.93 28.01
#